data_AF-A0A178DS70-F1
#
_entry.id   AF-A0A178DS70-F1
#
_cell.length_a   1.000
_cell.length_b   1.000
_cell.length_c   1.000
_cell.angle_alpha   90.00
_cell.angle_beta   90.00
_cell.angle_gamma   90.00
#
_symmetry.space_group_name_H-M   'P 1'
#
loop_
_entity.id
_entity.type
_entity.pdbx_description
1 polymer ?
#
loop_
_entity_poly.entity_id
_entity_poly.type
_entity_poly.pdbx_seq_one_letter_code
_entity_poly.pdbx_strand_id
1 'polypeptide(L)'
;MASTSDPPPPSHPLQRAYTDLFHASQAFFALPASTKQQWKHTLGSEEGWSHIDGEKEFITLRTLQNCPELLRGPAKTYWDLMGAHLDSTLGRISTALGLPDGETAGLRQFVGPCGVMPAAEADKTATMLRLFRYEGNEAKVVAEPHADLGLLSAVVGNVPGLEVWDGNTWFDVEREVQSAGMQGASLLVGRQLERLSNGRYPAGGHRVVAYERVPKQRTASSTSPEKIRGAVDTPDPDPEPQYRFSIVFVLRAHEPLLINSDDLETAITGKWEKPMNGVTAGQFYADIRGKHFNINVDVGEREKQRRKVREDKVGGNGGLGAAGN
;
A
#
# COMPACT_ATOMS: atom_id res chain seq x y z
N MET A 1 8.69 32.83 -36.46
CA MET A 1 9.72 32.10 -35.69
C MET A 1 9.03 30.87 -35.12
N ALA A 2 9.34 29.67 -35.64
CA ALA A 2 8.79 28.44 -35.11
C ALA A 2 9.47 28.15 -33.78
N SER A 3 8.69 28.14 -32.70
CA SER A 3 9.14 27.71 -31.37
C SER A 3 9.45 26.22 -31.45
N THR A 4 10.72 25.86 -31.59
CA THR A 4 11.20 24.49 -31.41
C THR A 4 11.12 24.17 -29.93
N SER A 5 9.98 23.67 -29.46
CA SER A 5 9.89 23.10 -28.12
C SER A 5 10.76 21.86 -28.08
N ASP A 6 11.77 21.86 -27.22
CA ASP A 6 12.58 20.67 -26.96
C ASP A 6 11.68 19.48 -26.61
N PRO A 7 12.09 18.26 -27.00
CA PRO A 7 11.34 17.06 -26.63
C PRO A 7 11.24 16.98 -25.09
N PRO A 8 10.09 16.58 -24.55
CA PRO A 8 9.95 16.44 -23.11
C PRO A 8 10.99 15.45 -22.56
N PRO A 9 11.50 15.69 -21.35
CA PRO A 9 12.48 14.79 -20.75
C PRO A 9 11.92 13.36 -20.66
N PRO A 10 12.79 12.33 -20.77
CA PRO A 10 12.36 10.95 -20.66
C PRO A 10 11.73 10.70 -19.29
N SER A 11 10.66 9.90 -19.25
CA SER A 11 9.97 9.55 -18.01
C SER A 11 10.89 8.82 -17.03
N HIS A 12 10.68 9.10 -15.74
CA HIS A 12 11.47 8.51 -14.66
C HIS A 12 11.35 6.96 -14.68
N PRO A 13 12.41 6.18 -14.37
CA PRO A 13 12.34 4.72 -14.41
C PRO A 13 11.20 4.11 -13.58
N LEU A 14 10.97 4.61 -12.35
CA LEU A 14 9.83 4.18 -11.52
C LEU A 14 8.48 4.48 -12.17
N GLN A 15 8.37 5.58 -12.91
CA GLN A 15 7.15 5.96 -13.61
C GLN A 15 6.80 4.97 -14.70
N ARG A 16 7.78 4.62 -15.54
CA ARG A 16 7.60 3.55 -16.54
C ARG A 16 7.23 2.24 -15.88
N ALA A 17 7.94 1.85 -14.82
CA ALA A 17 7.70 0.59 -14.13
C ALA A 17 6.29 0.48 -13.52
N TYR A 18 5.78 1.54 -12.86
CA TYR A 18 4.41 1.50 -12.34
C TYR A 18 3.37 1.55 -13.47
N THR A 19 3.62 2.25 -14.58
CA THR A 19 2.72 2.29 -15.73
C THR A 19 2.59 0.90 -16.36
N ASP A 20 3.72 0.23 -16.61
CA ASP A 20 3.73 -1.12 -17.17
C ASP A 20 3.03 -2.12 -16.22
N LEU A 21 3.27 -1.98 -14.90
CA LEU A 21 2.61 -2.79 -13.89
C LEU A 21 1.11 -2.51 -13.82
N PHE A 22 0.65 -1.26 -14.00
CA PHE A 22 -0.77 -0.95 -14.10
C PHE A 22 -1.41 -1.65 -15.29
N HIS A 23 -0.83 -1.54 -16.49
CA HIS A 23 -1.35 -2.22 -17.68
C HIS A 23 -1.44 -3.75 -17.46
N ALA A 24 -0.39 -4.35 -16.90
CA ALA A 24 -0.39 -5.77 -16.59
C ALA A 24 -1.45 -6.13 -15.52
N SER A 25 -1.59 -5.34 -14.46
CA SER A 25 -2.60 -5.55 -13.41
C SER A 25 -4.03 -5.45 -13.95
N GLN A 26 -4.30 -4.49 -14.82
CA GLN A 26 -5.61 -4.33 -15.48
C GLN A 26 -5.93 -5.56 -16.34
N ALA A 27 -4.95 -6.03 -17.12
CA ALA A 27 -5.09 -7.25 -17.90
C ALA A 27 -5.32 -8.49 -17.02
N PHE A 28 -4.64 -8.60 -15.88
CA PHE A 28 -4.89 -9.67 -14.90
C PHE A 28 -6.31 -9.61 -14.35
N PHE A 29 -6.78 -8.45 -13.89
CA PHE A 29 -8.11 -8.32 -13.30
C PHE A 29 -9.24 -8.50 -14.32
N ALA A 30 -8.97 -8.27 -15.61
CA ALA A 30 -9.89 -8.58 -16.71
C ALA A 30 -10.05 -10.10 -16.98
N LEU A 31 -9.18 -10.95 -16.45
CA LEU A 31 -9.33 -12.40 -16.58
C LEU A 31 -10.59 -12.90 -15.85
N PRO A 32 -11.21 -14.01 -16.31
CA PRO A 32 -12.29 -14.67 -15.60
C PRO A 32 -11.88 -15.07 -14.18
N ALA A 33 -12.82 -15.00 -13.22
CA ALA A 33 -12.57 -15.41 -11.83
C ALA A 33 -12.12 -16.88 -11.73
N SER A 34 -12.66 -17.76 -12.58
CA SER A 34 -12.25 -19.16 -12.67
C SER A 34 -10.76 -19.33 -13.01
N THR A 35 -10.21 -18.45 -13.86
CA THR A 35 -8.79 -18.43 -14.20
C THR A 35 -7.96 -17.88 -13.04
N LYS A 36 -8.44 -16.85 -12.34
CA LYS A 36 -7.73 -16.23 -11.20
C LYS A 36 -7.68 -17.13 -9.96
N GLN A 37 -8.61 -18.07 -9.83
CA GLN A 37 -8.71 -19.02 -8.72
C GLN A 37 -7.42 -19.83 -8.47
N GLN A 38 -6.60 -20.08 -9.50
CA GLN A 38 -5.34 -20.81 -9.33
C GLN A 38 -4.33 -20.06 -8.45
N TRP A 39 -4.48 -18.73 -8.30
CA TRP A 39 -3.66 -17.90 -7.41
C TRP A 39 -4.39 -17.53 -6.12
N LYS A 40 -5.52 -18.17 -5.80
CA LYS A 40 -6.30 -17.82 -4.60
C LYS A 40 -5.41 -17.83 -3.36
N HIS A 41 -5.61 -16.85 -2.49
CA HIS A 41 -4.93 -16.80 -1.20
C HIS A 41 -5.09 -18.13 -0.45
N THR A 42 -4.00 -18.57 0.18
CA THR A 42 -4.03 -19.73 1.08
C THR A 42 -4.17 -19.25 2.51
N LEU A 43 -4.98 -19.93 3.32
CA LEU A 43 -5.16 -19.59 4.73
C LEU A 43 -3.81 -19.51 5.45
N GLY A 44 -3.57 -18.42 6.17
CA GLY A 44 -2.30 -18.17 6.87
C GLY A 44 -1.23 -17.48 6.02
N SER A 45 -1.40 -17.39 4.70
CA SER A 45 -0.55 -16.60 3.81
C SER A 45 -1.16 -15.24 3.51
N GLU A 46 -0.33 -14.21 3.41
CA GLU A 46 -0.72 -12.90 2.85
C GLU A 46 -0.66 -12.88 1.32
N GLU A 47 0.00 -13.87 0.70
CA GLU A 47 0.18 -13.98 -0.76
C GLU A 47 -1.03 -14.61 -1.43
N GLY A 48 -1.31 -14.14 -2.65
CA GLY A 48 -2.36 -14.66 -3.51
C GLY A 48 -3.49 -13.65 -3.76
N TRP A 49 -4.47 -14.13 -4.50
CA TRP A 49 -5.63 -13.41 -5.01
C TRP A 49 -6.82 -13.53 -4.06
N SER A 50 -7.55 -12.42 -3.93
CA SER A 50 -8.75 -12.29 -3.11
C SER A 50 -9.75 -11.37 -3.79
N HIS A 51 -11.03 -11.65 -3.56
CA HIS A 51 -12.14 -10.84 -4.01
C HIS A 51 -13.12 -10.65 -2.86
N ILE A 52 -13.56 -9.41 -2.68
CA ILE A 52 -14.58 -8.99 -1.72
C ILE A 52 -15.63 -8.24 -2.54
N ASP A 53 -16.77 -8.91 -2.76
CA ASP A 53 -17.86 -8.43 -3.61
C ASP A 53 -18.27 -7.00 -3.24
N GLY A 54 -18.27 -6.10 -4.23
CA GLY A 54 -18.69 -4.72 -4.05
C GLY A 54 -17.69 -3.80 -3.34
N GLU A 55 -16.55 -4.31 -2.86
CA GLU A 55 -15.46 -3.50 -2.31
C GLU A 55 -14.25 -3.47 -3.26
N LYS A 56 -13.62 -4.63 -3.44
CA LYS A 56 -12.32 -4.73 -4.08
C LYS A 56 -11.96 -6.15 -4.48
N GLU A 57 -11.16 -6.21 -5.52
CA GLU A 57 -10.39 -7.38 -5.92
C GLU A 57 -8.90 -7.03 -5.78
N PHE A 58 -8.09 -7.96 -5.29
CA PHE A 58 -6.65 -7.72 -5.17
C PHE A 58 -5.83 -8.99 -5.29
N ILE A 59 -4.55 -8.84 -5.65
CA ILE A 59 -3.55 -9.89 -5.58
C ILE A 59 -2.33 -9.36 -4.82
N THR A 60 -1.86 -10.12 -3.85
CA THR A 60 -0.59 -9.88 -3.16
C THR A 60 0.47 -10.80 -3.75
N LEU A 61 1.60 -10.22 -4.15
CA LEU A 61 2.77 -10.89 -4.69
C LEU A 61 3.89 -10.85 -3.66
N ARG A 62 4.58 -11.98 -3.45
CA ARG A 62 5.78 -12.07 -2.61
C ARG A 62 6.91 -12.84 -3.25
N THR A 63 6.65 -13.68 -4.26
CA THR A 63 7.69 -14.39 -5.03
C THR A 63 7.38 -14.42 -6.54
N LEU A 64 8.40 -14.61 -7.38
CA LEU A 64 8.21 -14.79 -8.83
C LEU A 64 7.58 -16.14 -9.16
N GLN A 65 7.87 -17.16 -8.37
CA GLN A 65 7.31 -18.51 -8.50
C GLN A 65 5.77 -18.49 -8.45
N ASN A 66 5.20 -17.78 -7.49
CA ASN A 66 3.74 -17.69 -7.30
C ASN A 66 3.09 -16.52 -8.05
N CYS A 67 3.87 -15.70 -8.77
CA CYS A 67 3.37 -14.57 -9.52
C CYS A 67 2.75 -15.03 -10.87
N PRO A 68 1.54 -14.55 -11.23
CA PRO A 68 0.98 -14.76 -12.57
C PRO A 68 1.95 -14.36 -13.66
N GLU A 69 2.05 -15.15 -14.74
CA GLU A 69 3.04 -14.96 -15.80
C GLU A 69 3.01 -13.55 -16.40
N LEU A 70 1.81 -13.03 -16.67
CA LEU A 70 1.61 -11.69 -17.22
C LEU A 70 2.06 -10.55 -16.27
N LEU A 71 2.13 -10.81 -14.97
CA LEU A 71 2.58 -9.84 -13.95
C LEU A 71 4.08 -9.97 -13.66
N ARG A 72 4.71 -11.12 -13.93
CA ARG A 72 6.05 -11.47 -13.42
C ARG A 72 7.12 -10.45 -13.80
N GLY A 73 7.20 -10.07 -15.08
CA GLY A 73 8.18 -9.09 -15.57
C GLY A 73 7.98 -7.67 -15.01
N PRO A 74 6.77 -7.08 -15.19
CA PRO A 74 6.46 -5.75 -14.66
C PRO A 74 6.57 -5.67 -13.13
N ALA A 75 6.07 -6.68 -12.40
CA ALA A 75 6.14 -6.73 -10.94
C ALA A 75 7.59 -6.79 -10.44
N LYS A 76 8.43 -7.64 -11.05
CA LYS A 76 9.86 -7.71 -10.72
C LYS A 76 10.55 -6.37 -10.92
N THR A 77 10.35 -5.76 -12.08
CA THR A 77 10.98 -4.49 -12.44
C THR A 77 10.58 -3.39 -11.46
N TYR A 78 9.29 -3.26 -11.16
CA TYR A 78 8.80 -2.29 -10.19
C TYR A 78 9.32 -2.57 -8.78
N TRP A 79 9.30 -3.83 -8.35
CA TRP A 79 9.78 -4.23 -7.02
C TRP A 79 11.24 -3.85 -6.82
N ASP A 80 12.13 -4.23 -7.74
CA ASP A 80 13.56 -4.00 -7.58
C ASP A 80 13.88 -2.50 -7.57
N LEU A 81 13.23 -1.71 -8.44
CA LEU A 81 13.40 -0.26 -8.46
C LEU A 81 12.84 0.42 -7.21
N MET A 82 11.65 0.00 -6.75
CA MET A 82 11.02 0.57 -5.57
C MET A 82 11.77 0.17 -4.30
N GLY A 83 12.21 -1.09 -4.20
CA GLY A 83 13.02 -1.58 -3.09
C GLY A 83 14.33 -0.81 -2.95
N ALA A 84 15.05 -0.58 -4.06
CA ALA A 84 16.25 0.27 -4.05
C ALA A 84 15.93 1.73 -3.65
N HIS A 85 14.83 2.29 -4.14
CA HIS A 85 14.40 3.64 -3.76
C HIS A 85 14.08 3.76 -2.27
N LEU A 86 13.37 2.78 -1.70
CA LEU A 86 12.99 2.77 -0.29
C LEU A 86 14.19 2.48 0.62
N ASP A 87 15.13 1.63 0.22
CA ASP A 87 16.39 1.42 0.93
C ASP A 87 17.22 2.72 1.02
N SER A 88 17.42 3.40 -0.10
CA SER A 88 18.08 4.72 -0.11
C SER A 88 17.33 5.75 0.74
N THR A 89 16.00 5.69 0.76
CA THR A 89 15.18 6.58 1.59
C THR A 89 15.35 6.28 3.08
N LEU A 90 15.46 5.01 3.48
CA LEU A 90 15.79 4.62 4.86
C LEU A 90 17.19 5.11 5.27
N GLY A 91 18.17 5.15 4.35
CA GLY A 91 19.48 5.74 4.61
C GLY A 91 19.39 7.22 4.97
N ARG A 92 18.60 7.98 4.20
CA ARG A 92 18.32 9.40 4.48
C ARG A 92 17.60 9.61 5.80
N ILE A 93 16.61 8.76 6.12
CA ILE A 93 15.91 8.80 7.41
C ILE A 93 16.87 8.45 8.56
N SER A 94 17.77 7.47 8.37
CA SER A 94 18.79 7.12 9.38
C SER A 94 19.65 8.33 9.70
N THR A 95 20.17 9.00 8.66
CA THR A 95 20.99 10.20 8.82
C THR A 95 20.22 11.32 9.53
N ALA A 96 18.94 11.54 9.19
CA ALA A 96 18.09 12.53 9.85
C ALA A 96 17.84 12.22 11.34
N LEU A 97 17.92 10.94 11.73
CA LEU A 97 17.85 10.48 13.11
C LEU A 97 19.20 10.46 13.83
N GLY A 98 20.28 10.90 13.19
CA GLY A 98 21.63 10.83 13.75
C GLY A 98 22.22 9.41 13.79
N LEU A 99 21.61 8.48 13.05
CA LEU A 99 22.08 7.10 12.89
C LEU A 99 23.00 6.99 11.66
N PRO A 100 23.91 6.00 11.64
CA PRO A 100 24.70 5.70 10.45
C PRO A 100 23.82 5.34 9.24
N ASP A 101 24.24 5.73 8.05
CA ASP A 101 23.71 5.19 6.78
C ASP A 101 24.61 4.03 6.35
N GLY A 102 24.18 2.79 6.59
CA GLY A 102 24.95 1.62 6.20
C GLY A 102 24.13 0.34 6.16
N GLU A 103 24.58 -0.64 5.38
CA GLU A 103 23.88 -1.92 5.25
C GLU A 103 23.99 -2.81 6.50
N THR A 104 24.89 -2.47 7.42
CA THR A 104 25.12 -3.21 8.68
C THR A 104 24.91 -2.34 9.92
N ALA A 105 24.39 -1.12 9.77
CA ALA A 105 24.12 -0.19 10.87
C ALA A 105 22.93 0.74 10.54
N GLY A 106 22.40 1.46 11.52
CA GLY A 106 21.26 2.36 11.30
C GLY A 106 19.98 1.63 10.84
N LEU A 107 19.13 2.26 10.02
CA LEU A 107 17.86 1.63 9.63
C LEU A 107 17.99 0.71 8.40
N ARG A 108 18.97 0.94 7.54
CA ARG A 108 19.17 0.12 6.32
C ARG A 108 19.61 -1.31 6.64
N GLN A 109 20.20 -1.53 7.80
CA GLN A 109 20.51 -2.89 8.27
C GLN A 109 19.29 -3.81 8.26
N PHE A 110 18.08 -3.27 8.44
CA PHE A 110 16.85 -4.06 8.48
C PHE A 110 16.31 -4.46 7.10
N VAL A 111 16.88 -3.97 5.99
CA VAL A 111 16.37 -4.26 4.65
C VAL A 111 16.78 -5.67 4.21
N GLY A 112 18.08 -6.00 4.22
CA GLY A 112 18.57 -7.29 3.74
C GLY A 112 18.01 -7.66 2.35
N PRO A 113 17.53 -8.90 2.12
CA PRO A 113 16.97 -9.32 0.82
C PRO A 113 15.60 -8.71 0.48
N CYS A 114 14.97 -7.97 1.40
CA CYS A 114 13.61 -7.45 1.23
C CYS A 114 13.46 -6.43 0.09
N GLY A 115 14.56 -5.82 -0.38
CA GLY A 115 14.57 -4.85 -1.46
C GLY A 115 14.48 -5.45 -2.87
N VAL A 116 14.57 -6.77 -3.02
CA VAL A 116 14.55 -7.47 -4.32
C VAL A 116 13.42 -8.49 -4.33
N MET A 117 12.75 -8.68 -5.46
CA MET A 117 11.66 -9.67 -5.53
C MET A 117 12.23 -11.10 -5.49
N PRO A 118 11.89 -11.91 -4.47
CA PRO A 118 12.40 -13.27 -4.36
C PRO A 118 11.99 -14.15 -5.54
N ALA A 119 12.92 -15.00 -6.00
CA ALA A 119 12.64 -15.91 -7.11
C ALA A 119 11.75 -17.08 -6.69
N ALA A 120 12.02 -17.66 -5.52
CA ALA A 120 11.41 -18.88 -5.03
C ALA A 120 10.82 -18.71 -3.62
N GLU A 121 9.98 -19.69 -3.22
CA GLU A 121 9.34 -19.73 -1.91
C GLU A 121 10.32 -19.77 -0.73
N ALA A 122 11.47 -20.45 -0.89
CA ALA A 122 12.48 -20.56 0.15
C ALA A 122 13.13 -19.21 0.50
N ASP A 123 13.13 -18.27 -0.44
CA ASP A 123 13.72 -16.94 -0.29
C ASP A 123 12.68 -15.87 0.07
N LYS A 124 11.43 -16.28 0.33
CA LYS A 124 10.32 -15.37 0.58
C LYS A 124 10.61 -14.49 1.79
N THR A 125 10.44 -13.17 1.60
CA THR A 125 10.53 -12.18 2.67
C THR A 125 9.16 -11.64 3.04
N ALA A 126 9.06 -10.91 4.16
CA ALA A 126 7.81 -10.28 4.61
C ALA A 126 7.35 -9.10 3.75
N THR A 127 8.24 -8.51 2.93
CA THR A 127 7.87 -7.48 1.94
C THR A 127 6.82 -8.01 0.98
N MET A 128 5.95 -7.12 0.53
CA MET A 128 4.92 -7.48 -0.44
C MET A 128 4.66 -6.36 -1.44
N LEU A 129 4.11 -6.77 -2.57
CA LEU A 129 3.52 -5.91 -3.58
C LEU A 129 2.06 -6.31 -3.74
N ARG A 130 1.14 -5.39 -3.50
CA ARG A 130 -0.29 -5.63 -3.64
C ARG A 130 -0.86 -4.77 -4.76
N LEU A 131 -1.60 -5.41 -5.65
CA LEU A 131 -2.30 -4.78 -6.75
C LEU A 131 -3.78 -4.83 -6.42
N PHE A 132 -4.48 -3.70 -6.55
CA PHE A 132 -5.91 -3.61 -6.26
C PHE A 132 -6.70 -3.17 -7.48
N ARG A 133 -7.94 -3.63 -7.56
CA ARG A 133 -9.05 -3.09 -8.35
C ARG A 133 -10.21 -2.82 -7.39
N TYR A 134 -10.53 -1.56 -7.13
CA TYR A 134 -11.66 -1.17 -6.29
C TYR A 134 -12.95 -1.06 -7.12
N GLU A 135 -14.06 -1.43 -6.51
CA GLU A 135 -15.38 -1.50 -7.13
C GLU A 135 -16.34 -0.44 -6.58
N GLY A 136 -17.28 -0.03 -7.43
CA GLY A 136 -18.38 0.86 -7.08
C GLY A 136 -18.29 2.24 -7.72
N ASN A 137 -19.46 2.79 -8.05
CA ASN A 137 -19.63 4.12 -8.64
C ASN A 137 -20.09 5.17 -7.60
N GLU A 138 -20.27 4.75 -6.35
CA GLU A 138 -20.80 5.56 -5.25
C GLU A 138 -19.69 6.11 -4.36
N ALA A 139 -19.94 7.26 -3.72
CA ALA A 139 -19.04 7.81 -2.73
C ALA A 139 -19.01 6.93 -1.49
N LYS A 140 -17.89 6.23 -1.25
CA LYS A 140 -17.73 5.37 -0.08
C LYS A 140 -16.27 5.12 0.29
N VAL A 141 -16.05 4.73 1.54
CA VAL A 141 -14.75 4.22 1.97
C VAL A 141 -14.61 2.77 1.49
N VAL A 142 -13.64 2.50 0.62
CA VAL A 142 -13.34 1.17 0.05
C VAL A 142 -12.15 0.47 0.72
N ALA A 143 -11.39 1.22 1.52
CA ALA A 143 -10.45 0.69 2.50
C ALA A 143 -10.50 1.53 3.77
N GLU A 144 -10.82 0.90 4.90
CA GLU A 144 -10.93 1.55 6.21
C GLU A 144 -9.62 2.25 6.63
N PRO A 145 -9.70 3.28 7.49
CA PRO A 145 -8.53 3.90 8.12
C PRO A 145 -7.59 2.89 8.79
N HIS A 146 -6.33 2.89 8.38
CA HIS A 146 -5.28 2.05 8.98
C HIS A 146 -3.89 2.65 8.75
N ALA A 147 -2.86 1.99 9.26
CA ALA A 147 -1.46 2.26 8.93
C ALA A 147 -0.78 0.95 8.57
N ASP A 148 0.16 1.00 7.63
CA ASP A 148 0.89 -0.19 7.21
C ASP A 148 1.84 -0.69 8.29
N LEU A 149 2.06 -2.00 8.33
CA LEU A 149 2.84 -2.62 9.39
C LEU A 149 4.36 -2.57 9.16
N GLY A 150 4.81 -2.26 7.94
CA GLY A 150 6.21 -2.36 7.52
C GLY A 150 7.13 -1.23 7.98
N LEU A 151 8.28 -1.10 7.32
CA LEU A 151 9.20 0.03 7.45
C LEU A 151 8.64 1.25 6.69
N LEU A 152 8.41 1.08 5.39
CA LEU A 152 7.89 2.11 4.50
C LEU A 152 6.88 1.47 3.55
N SER A 153 5.88 2.24 3.12
CA SER A 153 5.02 1.87 2.01
C SER A 153 4.95 2.94 0.94
N ALA A 154 4.90 2.50 -0.32
CA ALA A 154 4.72 3.37 -1.48
C ALA A 154 3.40 3.00 -2.18
N VAL A 155 2.52 3.98 -2.31
CA VAL A 155 1.20 3.83 -2.91
C VAL A 155 1.11 4.66 -4.18
N VAL A 156 0.65 4.04 -5.26
CA VAL A 156 0.34 4.71 -6.53
C VAL A 156 -1.09 4.35 -6.91
N GLY A 157 -1.95 5.35 -7.13
CA GLY A 157 -3.28 5.18 -7.71
C GLY A 157 -3.31 5.65 -9.16
N ASN A 158 -4.10 4.98 -10.01
CA ASN A 158 -4.33 5.46 -11.39
C ASN A 158 -5.39 6.58 -11.46
N VAL A 159 -6.23 6.69 -10.44
CA VAL A 159 -7.19 7.77 -10.21
C VAL A 159 -7.20 8.12 -8.71
N PRO A 160 -7.52 9.37 -8.32
CA PRO A 160 -7.52 9.76 -6.92
C PRO A 160 -8.49 8.94 -6.07
N GLY A 161 -8.03 8.58 -4.88
CA GLY A 161 -8.83 7.94 -3.84
C GLY A 161 -8.08 7.72 -2.53
N LEU A 162 -6.74 7.80 -2.52
CA LEU A 162 -5.95 7.75 -1.30
C LEU A 162 -6.10 9.05 -0.52
N GLU A 163 -6.41 8.93 0.76
CA GLU A 163 -6.37 10.03 1.72
C GLU A 163 -5.44 9.67 2.88
N VAL A 164 -4.68 10.65 3.36
CA VAL A 164 -3.69 10.50 4.44
C VAL A 164 -4.10 11.37 5.62
N TRP A 165 -3.93 10.86 6.83
CA TRP A 165 -4.19 11.60 8.07
C TRP A 165 -3.04 12.55 8.37
N ASP A 166 -3.31 13.85 8.46
CA ASP A 166 -2.31 14.87 8.76
C ASP A 166 -2.15 15.19 10.26
N GLY A 167 -2.95 14.54 11.11
CA GLY A 167 -3.05 14.83 12.54
C GLY A 167 -4.38 15.48 12.95
N ASN A 168 -5.12 16.05 12.01
CA ASN A 168 -6.36 16.79 12.23
C ASN A 168 -7.49 16.41 11.26
N THR A 169 -7.17 16.17 9.98
CA THR A 169 -8.13 15.79 8.95
C THR A 169 -7.56 14.75 7.99
N TRP A 170 -8.45 14.14 7.20
CA TRP A 170 -8.08 13.35 6.04
C TRP A 170 -7.74 14.28 4.88
N PHE A 171 -6.49 14.25 4.43
CA PHE A 171 -5.96 15.03 3.32
C PHE A 171 -5.97 14.20 2.03
N ASP A 172 -6.59 14.72 0.97
CA ASP A 172 -6.80 14.11 -0.33
C ASP A 172 -5.57 14.22 -1.25
N VAL A 173 -4.46 13.65 -0.78
CA VAL A 173 -3.12 13.77 -1.38
C VAL A 173 -3.08 13.53 -2.90
N GLU A 174 -3.82 12.55 -3.42
CA GLU A 174 -3.80 12.25 -4.86
C GLU A 174 -4.52 13.32 -5.70
N ARG A 175 -5.57 13.98 -5.16
CA ARG A 175 -6.27 15.06 -5.87
C ARG A 175 -5.41 16.32 -5.94
N GLU A 176 -4.69 16.64 -4.87
CA GLU A 176 -3.77 17.78 -4.83
C GLU A 176 -2.59 17.61 -5.80
N VAL A 177 -2.01 16.40 -5.87
CA VAL A 177 -0.98 16.10 -6.88
C VAL A 177 -1.54 16.22 -8.30
N GLN A 178 -2.76 15.72 -8.52
CA GLN A 178 -3.41 15.80 -9.83
C GLN A 178 -3.77 17.24 -10.22
N SER A 179 -4.28 18.05 -9.29
CA SER A 179 -4.68 19.45 -9.53
C SER A 179 -3.48 20.32 -9.89
N ALA A 180 -2.29 19.98 -9.36
CA ALA A 180 -1.01 20.57 -9.74
C ALA A 180 -0.48 20.09 -11.11
N GLY A 181 -1.20 19.23 -11.82
CA GLY A 181 -0.77 18.68 -13.12
C GLY A 181 0.38 17.67 -13.00
N MET A 182 0.59 17.10 -11.80
CA MET A 182 1.67 16.19 -11.51
C MET A 182 1.19 14.73 -11.47
N GLN A 183 2.13 13.80 -11.59
CA GLN A 183 1.95 12.40 -11.24
C GLN A 183 2.83 12.11 -10.03
N GLY A 184 2.30 11.36 -9.06
CA GLY A 184 3.00 11.14 -7.81
C GLY A 184 2.70 9.78 -7.20
N ALA A 185 3.59 9.38 -6.31
CA ALA A 185 3.41 8.27 -5.39
C ALA A 185 3.39 8.84 -3.97
N SER A 186 2.57 8.25 -3.10
CA SER A 186 2.59 8.58 -1.67
C SER A 186 3.52 7.63 -0.95
N LEU A 187 4.51 8.18 -0.24
CA LEU A 187 5.40 7.44 0.64
C LEU A 187 4.93 7.61 2.09
N LEU A 188 4.66 6.50 2.77
CA LEU A 188 4.16 6.47 4.14
C LEU A 188 5.10 5.68 5.04
N VAL A 189 5.21 6.13 6.29
CA VAL A 189 5.94 5.40 7.34
C VAL A 189 5.07 4.26 7.86
N GLY A 190 5.63 3.06 8.01
CA GLY A 190 4.94 1.94 8.62
C GLY A 190 5.25 1.77 10.11
N ARG A 191 4.50 0.89 10.77
CA ARG A 191 4.60 0.63 12.23
C ARG A 191 5.96 0.09 12.67
N GLN A 192 6.67 -0.68 11.84
CA GLN A 192 8.02 -1.11 12.19
C GLN A 192 8.97 0.10 12.30
N LEU A 193 8.95 1.00 11.31
CA LEU A 193 9.82 2.18 11.33
C LEU A 193 9.42 3.17 12.43
N GLU A 194 8.13 3.33 12.72
CA GLU A 194 7.68 4.12 13.87
C GLU A 194 8.35 3.68 15.17
N ARG A 195 8.43 2.37 15.42
CA ARG A 195 9.06 1.85 16.64
C ARG A 195 10.59 1.87 16.58
N LEU A 196 11.17 1.57 15.43
CA LEU A 196 12.63 1.61 15.21
C LEU A 196 13.19 3.05 15.19
N SER A 197 12.34 4.06 15.03
CA SER A 197 12.69 5.47 15.15
C SER A 197 12.29 6.07 16.51
N ASN A 198 11.90 5.25 17.48
CA ASN A 198 11.38 5.67 18.79
C ASN A 198 10.25 6.72 18.70
N GLY A 199 9.35 6.56 17.72
CA GLY A 199 8.20 7.45 17.48
C GLY A 199 8.54 8.77 16.80
N ARG A 200 9.79 8.98 16.36
CA ARG A 200 10.17 10.21 15.63
C ARG A 200 9.55 10.29 14.24
N TYR A 201 9.30 9.14 13.62
CA TYR A 201 8.53 9.02 12.38
C TYR A 201 7.23 8.26 12.68
N PRO A 202 6.12 8.93 12.98
CA PRO A 202 4.86 8.25 13.28
C PRO A 202 4.34 7.51 12.04
N ALA A 203 3.67 6.37 12.25
CA ALA A 203 3.12 5.60 11.14
C ALA A 203 1.99 6.37 10.43
N GLY A 204 2.07 6.45 9.09
CA GLY A 204 1.16 7.21 8.25
C GLY A 204 -0.23 6.58 8.19
N GLY A 205 -1.18 7.16 8.92
CA GLY A 205 -2.59 6.80 8.83
C GLY A 205 -3.15 7.14 7.45
N HIS A 206 -3.82 6.20 6.80
CA HIS A 206 -4.40 6.39 5.49
C HIS A 206 -5.70 5.59 5.32
N ARG A 207 -6.51 5.99 4.34
CA ARG A 207 -7.73 5.31 3.90
C ARG A 207 -7.88 5.42 2.38
N VAL A 208 -8.78 4.63 1.80
CA VAL A 208 -9.12 4.76 0.38
C VAL A 208 -10.60 5.04 0.24
N VAL A 209 -10.91 6.09 -0.50
CA VAL A 209 -12.25 6.59 -0.78
C VAL A 209 -12.52 6.46 -2.29
N ALA A 210 -13.64 5.84 -2.64
CA ALA A 210 -14.25 6.02 -3.95
C ALA A 210 -15.07 7.31 -3.88
N TYR A 211 -14.87 8.21 -4.84
CA TYR A 211 -15.56 9.49 -4.87
C TYR A 211 -16.72 9.45 -5.84
N GLU A 212 -17.81 10.14 -5.49
CA GLU A 212 -18.96 10.30 -6.38
C GLU A 212 -18.54 10.97 -7.69
N ARG A 213 -18.99 10.40 -8.80
CA ARG A 213 -18.77 11.01 -10.10
C ARG A 213 -19.80 12.11 -10.29
N VAL A 214 -19.34 13.34 -10.53
CA VAL A 214 -20.23 14.35 -11.12
C VAL A 214 -20.63 13.82 -12.50
N PRO A 215 -21.93 13.61 -12.79
CA PRO A 215 -22.36 13.20 -14.11
C PRO A 215 -21.75 14.17 -15.11
N LYS A 216 -21.08 13.66 -16.16
CA LYS A 216 -20.68 14.51 -17.28
C LYS A 216 -21.97 15.17 -17.77
N GLN A 217 -22.14 16.46 -17.47
CA GLN A 217 -23.22 17.25 -18.03
C GLN A 217 -23.13 17.02 -19.53
N ARG A 218 -24.12 16.36 -20.11
CA ARG A 218 -24.20 16.13 -21.56
C ARG A 218 -24.04 17.50 -22.18
N THR A 219 -22.87 17.79 -22.75
CA THR A 219 -22.72 18.95 -23.60
C THR A 219 -23.70 18.67 -24.74
N ALA A 220 -24.80 19.41 -24.74
CA ALA A 220 -25.78 19.42 -25.81
C ALA A 220 -25.05 19.94 -27.06
N SER A 221 -24.31 19.05 -27.70
CA SER A 221 -23.60 19.32 -28.94
C SER A 221 -24.57 19.03 -30.07
N SER A 222 -24.91 20.13 -30.76
CA SER A 222 -25.55 20.19 -32.07
C SER A 222 -26.94 19.57 -32.20
N THR A 223 -27.95 20.39 -31.96
CA THR A 223 -29.18 20.37 -32.76
C THR A 223 -28.81 20.58 -34.24
N SER A 224 -28.59 19.49 -34.97
CA SER A 224 -28.82 19.46 -36.41
C SER A 224 -30.23 18.89 -36.62
N PRO A 225 -31.20 19.69 -37.10
CA PRO A 225 -32.57 19.24 -37.23
C PRO A 225 -32.76 18.54 -38.57
N GLU A 226 -32.29 17.31 -38.74
CA GLU A 226 -32.72 16.47 -39.87
C GLU A 226 -32.36 14.98 -39.73
N LYS A 227 -33.41 14.14 -39.65
CA LYS A 227 -33.54 12.66 -39.77
C LYS A 227 -34.31 12.08 -38.58
N ILE A 228 -35.64 12.12 -38.61
CA ILE A 228 -36.55 11.09 -39.16
C ILE A 228 -36.42 9.73 -38.45
N ARG A 229 -37.36 9.52 -37.53
CA ARG A 229 -38.22 8.33 -37.30
C ARG A 229 -37.60 6.95 -37.57
N GLY A 230 -37.39 6.19 -36.49
CA GLY A 230 -37.22 4.73 -36.56
C GLY A 230 -36.30 4.10 -35.52
N ALA A 231 -35.65 4.87 -34.64
CA ALA A 231 -34.80 4.30 -33.60
C ALA A 231 -35.67 3.74 -32.47
N VAL A 232 -35.69 2.41 -32.35
CA VAL A 232 -36.05 1.71 -31.13
C VAL A 232 -35.20 2.30 -30.01
N ASP A 233 -35.82 2.70 -28.90
CA ASP A 233 -35.14 3.10 -27.67
C ASP A 233 -34.33 1.89 -27.16
N THR A 234 -33.14 1.66 -27.71
CA THR A 234 -32.15 0.82 -27.06
C THR A 234 -31.75 1.57 -25.80
N PRO A 235 -31.93 0.99 -24.60
CA PRO A 235 -31.38 1.58 -23.39
C PRO A 235 -29.91 1.92 -23.66
N ASP A 236 -29.51 3.16 -23.35
CA ASP A 236 -28.10 3.53 -23.34
C ASP A 236 -27.35 2.42 -22.59
N PRO A 237 -26.28 1.83 -23.16
CA PRO A 237 -25.54 0.80 -22.46
C PRO A 237 -25.15 1.34 -21.09
N ASP A 238 -25.38 0.54 -20.04
CA ASP A 238 -24.97 0.91 -18.68
C ASP A 238 -23.53 1.43 -18.73
N PRO A 239 -23.23 2.57 -18.10
CA PRO A 239 -21.90 3.13 -18.14
C PRO A 239 -20.89 2.07 -17.69
N GLU A 240 -19.87 1.80 -18.51
CA GLU A 240 -18.87 0.78 -18.17
C GLU A 240 -18.37 0.99 -16.74
N PRO A 241 -18.27 -0.10 -15.94
CA PRO A 241 -17.86 0.00 -14.54
C PRO A 241 -16.48 0.66 -14.46
N GLN A 242 -16.41 1.79 -13.75
CA GLN A 242 -15.18 2.54 -13.62
C GLN A 242 -14.40 2.05 -12.42
N TYR A 243 -13.30 1.36 -12.67
CA TYR A 243 -12.44 0.84 -11.60
C TYR A 243 -11.32 1.81 -11.24
N ARG A 244 -11.04 1.91 -9.92
CA ARG A 244 -9.75 2.45 -9.44
C ARG A 244 -8.77 1.30 -9.28
N PHE A 245 -7.58 1.47 -9.82
CA PHE A 245 -6.46 0.56 -9.64
C PHE A 245 -5.41 1.22 -8.74
N SER A 246 -4.79 0.42 -7.87
CA SER A 246 -3.62 0.90 -7.13
C SER A 246 -2.55 -0.16 -6.96
N ILE A 247 -1.32 0.32 -6.92
CA ILE A 247 -0.13 -0.45 -6.59
C ILE A 247 0.30 -0.04 -5.18
N VAL A 248 0.46 -1.02 -4.29
CA VAL A 248 0.94 -0.81 -2.92
C VAL A 248 2.17 -1.67 -2.70
N PHE A 249 3.32 -1.05 -2.52
CA PHE A 249 4.56 -1.72 -2.13
C PHE A 249 4.79 -1.49 -0.64
N VAL A 250 4.98 -2.55 0.14
CA VAL A 250 5.26 -2.43 1.59
C VAL A 250 6.62 -3.08 1.87
N LEU A 251 7.64 -2.25 2.06
CA LEU A 251 8.95 -2.70 2.52
C LEU A 251 8.86 -3.10 3.99
N ARG A 252 9.23 -4.34 4.31
CA ARG A 252 9.28 -4.82 5.69
C ARG A 252 10.71 -5.17 6.09
N ALA A 253 10.98 -5.14 7.39
CA ALA A 253 12.26 -5.57 7.91
C ALA A 253 12.50 -7.07 7.64
N HIS A 254 13.75 -7.45 7.37
CA HIS A 254 14.17 -8.82 7.19
C HIS A 254 14.02 -9.60 8.50
N GLU A 255 13.08 -10.55 8.52
CA GLU A 255 12.57 -11.19 9.73
C GLU A 255 13.63 -11.80 10.66
N PRO A 256 14.69 -12.46 10.16
CA PRO A 256 15.71 -13.08 11.03
C PRO A 256 16.61 -12.11 11.80
N LEU A 257 16.64 -10.82 11.43
CA LEU A 257 17.56 -9.87 12.05
C LEU A 257 17.17 -9.56 13.49
N LEU A 258 18.15 -9.60 14.38
CA LEU A 258 17.99 -9.16 15.76
C LEU A 258 17.94 -7.63 15.82
N ILE A 259 17.02 -7.12 16.62
CA ILE A 259 16.94 -5.71 16.96
C ILE A 259 17.78 -5.50 18.22
N ASN A 260 18.63 -4.48 18.17
CA ASN A 260 19.29 -3.90 19.34
C ASN A 260 18.89 -2.42 19.38
N SER A 261 17.97 -2.06 20.27
CA SER A 261 17.50 -0.67 20.37
C SER A 261 18.60 0.27 20.84
N ASP A 262 19.60 -0.24 21.57
CA ASP A 262 20.74 0.54 22.03
C ASP A 262 21.56 1.09 20.85
N ASP A 263 21.66 0.33 19.75
CA ASP A 263 22.33 0.74 18.50
C ASP A 263 21.52 1.79 17.73
N LEU A 264 20.26 2.01 18.12
CA LEU A 264 19.36 3.00 17.54
C LEU A 264 19.23 4.25 18.43
N GLU A 265 19.88 4.28 19.60
CA GLU A 265 19.91 5.43 20.50
C GLU A 265 20.83 6.54 19.99
N THR A 266 20.29 7.74 19.89
CA THR A 266 21.00 8.96 19.52
C THR A 266 20.49 10.12 20.37
N ALA A 267 21.09 11.30 20.22
CA ALA A 267 20.53 12.53 20.80
C ALA A 267 19.11 12.85 20.28
N ILE A 268 18.73 12.34 19.11
CA ILE A 268 17.43 12.59 18.46
C ILE A 268 16.41 11.55 18.89
N THR A 269 16.72 10.27 18.75
CA THR A 269 15.81 9.15 19.09
C THR A 269 15.66 9.01 20.61
N GLY A 270 16.69 9.33 21.40
CA GLY A 270 16.69 9.17 22.84
C GLY A 270 16.66 7.70 23.26
N LYS A 271 16.42 7.45 24.55
CA LYS A 271 16.32 6.09 25.10
C LYS A 271 14.97 5.46 24.81
N TRP A 272 14.96 4.16 24.56
CA TRP A 272 13.72 3.39 24.45
C TRP A 272 13.13 3.15 25.83
N GLU A 273 11.87 3.53 26.04
CA GLU A 273 11.14 3.23 27.29
C GLU A 273 11.03 1.70 27.50
N LYS A 274 10.86 0.97 26.40
CA LYS A 274 10.83 -0.50 26.36
C LYS A 274 11.87 -0.97 25.34
N PRO A 275 13.11 -1.29 25.78
CA PRO A 275 14.15 -1.79 24.90
C PRO A 275 13.69 -3.03 24.12
N MET A 276 14.18 -3.17 22.89
CA MET A 276 13.82 -4.28 21.98
C MET A 276 15.01 -5.24 21.74
N ASN A 277 15.97 -5.25 22.66
CA ASN A 277 17.22 -5.99 22.53
C ASN A 277 16.99 -7.51 22.45
N GLY A 278 17.57 -8.16 21.43
CA GLY A 278 17.50 -9.61 21.25
C GLY A 278 16.18 -10.11 20.66
N VAL A 279 15.25 -9.22 20.29
CA VAL A 279 14.02 -9.58 19.59
C VAL A 279 14.27 -9.56 18.09
N THR A 280 13.87 -10.61 17.38
CA THR A 280 13.97 -10.60 15.91
C THR A 280 12.94 -9.65 15.28
N ALA A 281 13.25 -9.09 14.12
CA ALA A 281 12.32 -8.25 13.36
C ALA A 281 11.01 -9.01 13.01
N GLY A 282 11.09 -10.33 12.82
CA GLY A 282 9.92 -11.20 12.62
C GLY A 282 9.05 -11.36 13.86
N GLN A 283 9.64 -11.61 15.04
CA GLN A 283 8.90 -11.63 16.31
C GLN A 283 8.25 -10.28 16.60
N PHE A 284 8.99 -9.20 16.36
CA PHE A 284 8.49 -7.84 16.51
C PHE A 284 7.33 -7.55 15.54
N TYR A 285 7.46 -7.96 14.28
CA TYR A 285 6.37 -7.87 13.30
C TYR A 285 5.13 -8.66 13.74
N ALA A 286 5.30 -9.87 14.28
CA ALA A 286 4.21 -10.68 14.79
C ALA A 286 3.50 -10.01 15.99
N ASP A 287 4.24 -9.39 16.89
CA ASP A 287 3.68 -8.61 18.02
C ASP A 287 2.88 -7.40 17.53
N ILE A 288 3.41 -6.63 16.56
CA ILE A 288 2.65 -5.55 15.93
C ILE A 288 1.38 -6.10 15.29
N ARG A 289 1.50 -7.12 14.44
CA ARG A 289 0.37 -7.72 13.71
C ARG A 289 -0.71 -8.22 14.67
N GLY A 290 -0.35 -8.83 15.80
CA GLY A 290 -1.30 -9.31 16.80
C GLY A 290 -2.15 -8.20 17.44
N LYS A 291 -1.69 -6.94 17.39
CA LYS A 291 -2.39 -5.76 17.95
C LYS A 291 -3.27 -5.04 16.93
N HIS A 292 -3.26 -5.47 15.68
CA HIS A 292 -4.01 -4.87 14.57
C HIS A 292 -4.90 -5.91 13.89
N PHE A 293 -6.04 -5.46 13.35
CA PHE A 293 -6.89 -6.31 12.52
C PHE A 293 -6.52 -6.15 11.05
N ASN A 294 -6.76 -7.18 10.24
CA ASN A 294 -6.52 -7.15 8.81
C ASN A 294 -7.69 -6.48 8.09
N ILE A 295 -7.44 -5.35 7.42
CA ILE A 295 -8.47 -4.64 6.63
C ILE A 295 -8.81 -5.31 5.29
N ASN A 296 -8.06 -6.35 4.90
CA ASN A 296 -8.23 -7.04 3.62
C ASN A 296 -8.88 -8.42 3.75
N VAL A 297 -9.42 -8.75 4.92
CA VAL A 297 -10.32 -9.92 5.09
C VAL A 297 -11.79 -9.51 4.96
N ASP A 298 -12.65 -10.52 4.80
CA ASP A 298 -14.09 -10.37 4.79
C ASP A 298 -14.60 -9.58 6.00
N VAL A 299 -15.70 -8.84 5.81
CA VAL A 299 -16.30 -7.95 6.83
C VAL A 299 -16.59 -8.72 8.13
N GLY A 300 -17.12 -9.94 8.03
CA GLY A 300 -17.44 -10.76 9.20
C GLY A 300 -16.18 -11.22 9.97
N GLU A 301 -15.09 -11.54 9.27
CA GLU A 301 -13.83 -11.87 9.89
C GLU A 301 -13.17 -10.65 10.53
N ARG A 302 -13.24 -9.49 9.86
CA ARG A 302 -12.73 -8.22 10.35
C ARG A 302 -13.37 -7.82 11.69
N GLU A 303 -14.69 -7.94 11.82
CA GLU A 303 -15.39 -7.65 13.07
C GLU A 303 -14.99 -8.62 14.20
N LYS A 304 -14.76 -9.90 13.89
CA LYS A 304 -14.25 -10.87 14.88
C LYS A 304 -12.86 -10.50 15.36
N GLN A 305 -11.95 -10.16 14.45
CA GLN A 305 -10.59 -9.70 14.79
C GLN A 305 -10.65 -8.43 15.63
N ARG A 306 -11.52 -7.48 15.26
CA ARG A 306 -11.73 -6.22 16.00
C ARG A 306 -12.22 -6.46 17.43
N ARG A 307 -13.17 -7.38 17.63
CA ARG A 307 -13.65 -7.75 18.96
C ARG A 307 -12.52 -8.35 19.81
N LYS A 308 -11.74 -9.28 19.26
CA LYS A 308 -10.60 -9.89 19.96
C LYS A 308 -9.57 -8.84 20.39
N VAL A 309 -9.18 -7.94 19.50
CA VAL A 309 -8.23 -6.86 19.81
C VAL A 309 -8.77 -5.92 20.89
N ARG A 310 -10.09 -5.66 20.93
CA ARG A 310 -10.71 -4.86 22.00
C ARG A 310 -10.70 -5.60 23.33
N GLU A 311 -11.04 -6.88 23.34
CA GLU A 311 -11.02 -7.73 24.54
C GLU A 311 -9.61 -7.82 25.14
N ASP A 312 -8.59 -8.03 24.31
CA ASP A 312 -7.18 -8.08 24.76
C ASP A 312 -6.72 -6.73 25.36
N LYS A 313 -7.19 -5.60 24.81
CA LYS A 313 -6.92 -4.26 25.36
C LYS A 313 -7.61 -4.00 26.70
N VAL A 314 -8.81 -4.54 26.91
CA VAL A 314 -9.56 -4.39 28.17
C VAL A 314 -9.04 -5.34 29.25
N GLY A 315 -8.69 -6.57 28.89
CA GLY A 315 -8.16 -7.58 29.81
C GLY A 315 -6.70 -7.32 30.23
N GLY A 316 -5.89 -6.70 29.36
CA GLY A 316 -4.48 -6.42 29.62
C GLY A 316 -4.20 -5.23 30.55
N ASN A 317 -5.21 -4.43 30.91
CA ASN A 317 -5.04 -3.20 31.71
C ASN A 317 -5.63 -3.30 33.14
N GLY A 318 -6.02 -4.49 33.59
CA GLY A 318 -6.57 -4.72 34.94
C GLY A 318 -5.56 -5.02 36.05
N GLY A 319 -4.25 -4.96 35.78
CA GLY A 319 -3.20 -5.47 36.67
C GLY A 319 -2.40 -4.45 37.49
N LEU A 320 -2.63 -3.13 37.36
CA LEU A 320 -1.88 -2.11 38.11
C LEU A 320 -2.85 -1.05 38.63
N GLY A 321 -3.44 -1.31 39.79
CA GLY A 321 -4.33 -0.37 40.45
C GLY A 321 -4.95 -0.91 41.73
N ALA A 322 -4.15 -1.39 42.68
CA ALA A 322 -4.54 -1.49 44.10
C ALA A 322 -3.35 -1.85 45.00
N ALA A 323 -2.62 -0.83 45.46
CA ALA A 323 -1.96 -0.73 46.77
C ALA A 323 -1.34 0.68 46.82
N GLY A 324 -1.62 1.59 47.74
CA GLY A 324 -2.28 1.50 49.03
C GLY A 324 -1.52 2.46 49.96
N ASN A 325 -2.18 3.56 50.33
CA ASN A 325 -1.78 4.68 51.21
C ASN A 325 -0.72 5.67 50.70
#